data_AF-A0A6L7WPW1-F1
#
_entry.id   AF-A0A6L7WPW1-F1
#
_cell.length_a   1.000
_cell.length_b   1.000
_cell.length_c   1.000
_cell.angle_alpha   90.00
_cell.angle_beta   90.00
_cell.angle_gamma   90.00
#
_symmetry.space_group_name_H-M   'P 1'
#
loop_
_entity.id
_entity.type
_entity.pdbx_description
1 polymer ?
#
loop_
_entity_poly.entity_id
_entity_poly.type
_entity_poly.pdbx_seq_one_letter_code
_entity_poly.pdbx_strand_id
1 'polypeptide(L)'
;MRHYTCLLAPERTDGRHDLPETDPATTAKPRTQRPRGADDLAILLPGGGARGAYQVGFLRWVSRNIPDAHFPIVTGVSAGAINAAFLASYRGAQTEAVDRLSDLW
;
A
#
# COMPACT_ATOMS: atom_id res chain seq x y z
N MET A 1 9.70 6.88 33.84
CA MET A 1 8.82 8.06 33.77
C MET A 1 9.21 8.87 32.54
N ARG A 2 8.29 8.98 31.57
CA ARG A 2 8.52 9.60 30.26
C ARG A 2 8.19 11.09 30.36
N HIS A 3 9.16 11.95 30.06
CA HIS A 3 8.92 13.34 29.71
C HIS A 3 9.23 13.53 28.22
N TYR A 4 8.19 13.67 27.42
CA TYR A 4 8.27 14.33 26.12
C TYR A 4 7.10 15.31 26.04
N THR A 5 7.43 16.57 26.29
CA THR A 5 6.56 17.72 26.26
C THR A 5 6.15 17.99 24.81
N CYS A 6 4.84 18.08 24.57
CA CYS A 6 4.26 18.51 23.31
C CYS A 6 4.67 19.97 23.06
N LEU A 7 5.50 20.20 22.03
CA LEU A 7 5.90 21.54 21.60
C LEU A 7 4.70 22.18 20.89
N LEU A 8 4.04 23.11 21.58
CA LEU A 8 2.97 23.96 21.04
C LEU A 8 3.56 24.86 19.94
N ALA A 9 2.96 24.83 18.75
CA ALA A 9 3.21 25.82 17.71
C ALA A 9 2.49 27.14 18.06
N PRO A 10 3.07 28.31 17.75
CA PRO A 10 2.46 29.60 18.10
C PRO A 10 1.24 29.94 17.23
N GLU A 11 0.24 30.51 17.90
CA GLU A 11 -0.98 31.13 17.35
C GLU A 11 -0.66 32.12 16.22
N ARG A 12 -1.28 31.93 15.04
CA ARG A 12 -1.13 32.82 13.88
C ARG A 12 -2.16 33.95 13.99
N THR A 13 -1.68 35.17 14.22
CA THR A 13 -2.49 36.40 14.28
C THR A 13 -3.15 36.74 12.95
N ASP A 14 -4.39 37.21 13.08
CA ASP A 14 -5.33 37.65 12.04
C ASP A 14 -4.79 38.77 11.14
N GLY A 15 -5.06 38.64 9.86
CA GLY A 15 -4.59 39.51 8.78
C GLY A 15 -5.31 39.14 7.49
N ARG A 16 -6.62 39.41 7.45
CA ARG A 16 -7.48 39.21 6.27
C ARG A 16 -7.03 40.13 5.12
N HIS A 17 -6.23 39.57 4.22
CA HIS A 17 -6.20 39.99 2.83
C HIS A 17 -7.12 38.99 2.11
N ASP A 18 -8.33 39.43 1.76
CA ASP A 18 -9.32 38.61 1.07
C ASP A 18 -8.78 38.22 -0.32
N LEU A 19 -8.18 37.04 -0.41
CA LEU A 19 -7.96 36.35 -1.67
C LEU A 19 -9.32 35.86 -2.16
N PRO A 20 -9.62 35.92 -3.47
CA PRO A 20 -10.80 35.26 -3.99
C PRO A 20 -10.73 33.79 -3.61
N GLU A 21 -11.72 33.34 -2.84
CA GLU A 21 -11.91 31.95 -2.45
C GLU A 21 -11.98 31.12 -3.74
N THR A 22 -10.86 30.49 -4.08
CA THR A 22 -10.80 29.55 -5.18
C THR A 22 -11.50 28.31 -4.67
N ASP A 23 -12.76 28.16 -5.08
CA ASP A 23 -13.55 26.96 -4.86
C ASP A 23 -12.68 25.72 -5.18
N PRO A 24 -12.29 24.91 -4.18
CA PRO A 24 -11.44 23.75 -4.41
C PRO A 24 -12.20 22.62 -5.12
N ALA A 25 -13.46 22.83 -5.50
CA ALA A 25 -14.10 22.09 -6.58
C ALA A 25 -13.46 22.44 -7.95
N THR A 26 -12.13 22.31 -8.04
CA THR A 26 -11.49 21.86 -9.26
C THR A 26 -12.29 20.66 -9.74
N THR A 27 -13.01 20.87 -10.83
CA THR A 27 -13.86 19.89 -11.49
C THR A 27 -12.95 18.77 -11.97
N ALA A 28 -12.64 17.83 -11.08
CA ALA A 28 -12.00 16.59 -11.43
C ALA A 28 -12.96 15.90 -12.40
N LYS A 29 -12.54 15.76 -13.67
CA LYS A 29 -13.30 15.02 -14.68
C LYS A 29 -13.79 13.72 -14.05
N PRO A 30 -15.09 13.36 -14.19
CA PRO A 30 -15.58 12.08 -13.73
C PRO A 30 -14.69 11.02 -14.36
N ARG A 31 -13.91 10.32 -13.53
CA ARG A 31 -13.09 9.20 -13.99
C ARG A 31 -14.05 8.19 -14.55
N THR A 32 -14.07 8.02 -15.87
CA THR A 32 -14.78 6.93 -16.52
C THR A 32 -14.24 5.64 -15.90
N GLN A 33 -15.00 5.02 -15.00
CA GLN A 33 -14.56 3.81 -14.33
C GLN A 33 -14.53 2.70 -15.38
N ARG A 34 -13.33 2.26 -15.75
CA ARG A 34 -13.16 1.06 -16.57
C ARG A 34 -13.78 -0.11 -15.79
N PRO A 35 -14.55 -1.01 -16.43
CA PRO A 35 -15.03 -2.21 -15.76
C PRO A 35 -13.84 -2.93 -15.12
N ARG A 36 -13.92 -3.17 -13.80
CA ARG A 36 -12.82 -3.77 -13.03
C ARG A 36 -12.59 -5.19 -13.52
N GLY A 37 -11.46 -5.42 -14.18
CA GLY A 37 -11.02 -6.75 -14.60
C GLY A 37 -10.30 -7.48 -13.46
N ALA A 38 -10.06 -8.79 -13.66
CA ALA A 38 -9.18 -9.58 -12.78
C ALA A 38 -7.77 -8.94 -12.67
N ASP A 39 -7.37 -8.14 -13.66
CA ASP A 39 -6.08 -7.47 -13.73
C ASP A 39 -6.00 -6.13 -12.96
N ASP A 40 -7.09 -5.67 -12.34
CA ASP A 40 -7.12 -4.39 -11.61
C ASP A 40 -6.93 -4.57 -10.08
N LEU A 41 -6.68 -5.79 -9.60
CA LEU A 41 -6.52 -6.06 -8.16
C LEU A 41 -5.11 -5.66 -7.67
N ALA A 42 -5.08 -4.91 -6.56
CA ALA A 42 -3.84 -4.45 -5.95
C ALA A 42 -3.70 -4.94 -4.51
N ILE A 43 -2.46 -5.16 -4.08
CA ILE A 43 -2.13 -5.44 -2.69
C ILE A 43 -1.03 -4.50 -2.18
N LEU A 44 -1.24 -4.01 -0.94
CA LEU A 44 -0.30 -3.16 -0.23
C LEU A 44 0.29 -3.94 0.95
N LEU A 45 1.62 -4.05 0.96
CA LEU A 45 2.38 -4.73 2.00
C LEU A 45 3.02 -3.70 2.94
N PRO A 46 2.47 -3.48 4.14
CA PRO A 46 2.97 -2.45 5.05
C PRO A 46 4.37 -2.80 5.58
N GLY A 47 5.05 -1.83 6.18
CA GLY A 47 6.30 -2.06 6.89
C GLY A 47 6.10 -2.88 8.16
N GLY A 48 7.17 -3.48 8.69
CA GLY A 48 7.07 -4.26 9.93
C GLY A 48 8.26 -5.13 10.33
N GLY A 49 9.44 -4.97 9.70
CA GLY A 49 10.64 -5.76 10.03
C GLY A 49 10.38 -7.28 9.94
N ALA A 50 10.69 -8.01 11.01
CA ALA A 50 10.44 -9.46 11.12
C ALA A 50 8.98 -9.89 10.84
N ARG A 51 8.02 -8.97 10.89
CA ARG A 51 6.61 -9.24 10.54
C ARG A 51 6.39 -9.43 9.03
N GLY A 52 7.41 -9.21 8.19
CA GLY A 52 7.34 -9.54 6.77
C GLY A 52 6.99 -11.01 6.52
N ALA A 53 7.47 -11.92 7.35
CA ALA A 53 7.12 -13.35 7.29
C ALA A 53 5.62 -13.61 7.49
N TYR A 54 4.92 -12.84 8.33
CA TYR A 54 3.47 -12.97 8.50
C TYR A 54 2.71 -12.58 7.22
N GLN A 55 3.19 -11.56 6.51
CA GLN A 55 2.59 -11.16 5.24
C GLN A 55 2.75 -12.28 4.20
N VAL A 56 3.91 -12.93 4.17
CA VAL A 56 4.17 -14.07 3.29
C VAL A 56 3.31 -15.27 3.66
N GLY A 57 3.13 -15.55 4.95
CA GLY A 57 2.18 -16.57 5.43
C GLY A 57 0.74 -16.31 4.98
N PHE A 58 0.27 -15.06 5.05
CA PHE A 58 -1.03 -14.66 4.52
C PHE A 58 -1.14 -14.89 3.01
N LEU A 59 -0.15 -14.42 2.25
CA LEU A 59 -0.11 -14.61 0.79
C LEU A 59 -0.13 -16.09 0.43
N ARG A 60 0.59 -16.93 1.18
CA ARG A 60 0.64 -18.38 0.98
C ARG A 60 -0.72 -19.01 1.21
N TRP A 61 -1.41 -18.63 2.28
CA TRP A 61 -2.76 -19.08 2.53
C TRP A 61 -3.71 -18.65 1.41
N VAL A 62 -3.69 -17.37 1.00
CA VAL A 62 -4.53 -16.86 -0.10
C VAL A 62 -4.29 -17.65 -1.39
N SER A 63 -3.03 -17.82 -1.79
CA SER A 63 -2.65 -18.50 -3.03
C SER A 63 -3.13 -19.96 -3.11
N ARG A 64 -3.33 -20.62 -1.96
CA ARG A 64 -3.77 -22.01 -1.86
C ARG A 64 -5.29 -22.16 -1.74
N ASN A 65 -5.94 -21.21 -1.09
CA ASN A 65 -7.38 -21.29 -0.77
C ASN A 65 -8.24 -20.47 -1.73
N ILE A 66 -7.64 -19.53 -2.47
CA ILE A 66 -8.30 -18.66 -3.43
C ILE A 66 -7.49 -18.69 -4.73
N PRO A 67 -7.62 -19.74 -5.57
CA PRO A 67 -6.76 -19.95 -6.74
C PRO A 67 -6.84 -18.82 -7.78
N ASP A 68 -7.99 -18.15 -7.87
CA ASP A 68 -8.22 -17.02 -8.78
C ASP A 68 -7.70 -15.68 -8.24
N ALA A 69 -7.21 -15.63 -7.00
CA ALA A 69 -6.64 -14.42 -6.42
C ALA A 69 -5.27 -14.12 -7.02
N HIS A 70 -5.24 -13.16 -7.94
CA HIS A 70 -4.02 -12.65 -8.54
C HIS A 70 -3.85 -11.16 -8.24
N PHE A 71 -2.65 -10.76 -7.81
CA PHE A 71 -2.31 -9.39 -7.43
C PHE A 71 -1.32 -8.80 -8.45
N PRO A 72 -1.77 -8.36 -9.63
CA PRO A 72 -0.90 -7.77 -10.65
C PRO A 72 -0.26 -6.46 -10.21
N ILE A 73 -0.89 -5.74 -9.27
CA ILE A 73 -0.38 -4.50 -8.72
C ILE A 73 0.07 -4.77 -7.29
N VAL A 74 1.38 -4.80 -7.07
CA VAL A 74 1.98 -4.97 -5.74
C VAL A 74 2.72 -3.70 -5.33
N THR A 75 2.52 -3.28 -4.08
CA THR A 75 3.26 -2.16 -3.49
C THR A 75 3.61 -2.48 -2.04
N GLY A 76 4.66 -1.85 -1.52
CA GLY A 76 5.04 -2.04 -0.13
C GLY A 76 6.08 -1.04 0.35
N VAL A 77 6.26 -1.01 1.67
CA VAL A 77 7.23 -0.12 2.34
C VAL A 77 8.13 -0.94 3.28
N SER A 78 9.43 -0.61 3.34
CA SER A 78 10.42 -1.30 4.19
C SER A 78 10.43 -2.82 3.94
N ALA A 79 10.23 -3.66 4.95
CA ALA A 79 10.12 -5.11 4.80
C ALA A 79 9.04 -5.53 3.76
N GLY A 80 7.93 -4.81 3.68
CA GLY A 80 6.89 -5.06 2.68
C GLY A 80 7.34 -4.70 1.25
N ALA A 81 8.26 -3.75 1.10
CA ALA A 81 8.84 -3.40 -0.21
C ALA A 81 9.71 -4.54 -0.75
N ILE A 82 10.43 -5.26 0.13
CA ILE A 82 11.20 -6.46 -0.26
C ILE A 82 10.25 -7.52 -0.81
N ASN A 83 9.15 -7.80 -0.10
CA ASN A 83 8.13 -8.75 -0.56
C ASN A 83 7.50 -8.32 -1.88
N ALA A 84 7.11 -7.05 -2.01
CA ALA A 84 6.50 -6.53 -3.22
C ALA A 84 7.47 -6.60 -4.42
N ALA A 85 8.73 -6.22 -4.23
CA ALA A 85 9.76 -6.31 -5.27
C ALA A 85 10.01 -7.75 -5.70
N PHE A 86 10.07 -8.70 -4.75
CA PHE A 86 10.24 -10.12 -5.06
C PHE A 86 9.08 -10.63 -5.94
N LEU A 87 7.83 -10.40 -5.51
CA LEU A 87 6.64 -10.82 -6.25
C LEU A 87 6.59 -10.20 -7.65
N ALA A 88 6.86 -8.89 -7.78
CA ALA A 88 6.86 -8.20 -9.07
C ALA A 88 7.97 -8.68 -10.03
N SER A 89 9.11 -9.11 -9.49
CA SER A 89 10.24 -9.60 -10.29
C SER A 89 10.01 -11.00 -10.87
N TYR A 90 9.06 -11.74 -10.30
CA TYR A 90 8.81 -13.12 -10.65
C TYR A 90 8.14 -13.25 -12.03
N ARG A 91 8.49 -14.29 -12.80
CA ARG A 91 8.01 -14.51 -14.17
C ARG A 91 7.10 -15.74 -14.33
N GLY A 92 6.82 -16.44 -13.23
CA GLY A 92 5.94 -17.62 -13.19
C GLY A 92 4.65 -17.36 -12.42
N ALA A 93 4.01 -18.44 -11.96
CA ALA A 93 2.78 -18.37 -11.19
C ALA A 93 2.98 -17.67 -9.84
N GLN A 94 2.00 -16.88 -9.41
CA GLN A 94 2.03 -16.20 -8.11
C GLN A 94 2.20 -17.19 -6.94
N THR A 95 1.60 -18.37 -7.02
CA THR A 95 1.77 -19.45 -6.04
C THR A 95 3.23 -19.87 -5.87
N GLU A 96 3.96 -20.07 -6.97
CA GLU A 96 5.38 -20.41 -6.95
C GLU A 96 6.22 -19.25 -6.40
N ALA A 97 5.90 -18.01 -6.79
CA ALA A 97 6.55 -16.83 -6.24
C ALA A 97 6.40 -16.77 -4.70
N VAL A 98 5.18 -17.02 -4.20
CA VAL A 98 4.87 -16.98 -2.78
C VAL A 98 5.51 -18.14 -2.01
N ASP A 99 5.56 -19.35 -2.57
CA ASP A 99 6.25 -20.48 -1.94
C ASP A 99 7.77 -20.20 -1.86
N ARG A 100 8.41 -19.71 -2.92
CA ARG A 100 9.84 -19.32 -2.88
C ARG A 100 10.11 -18.18 -1.91
N LEU A 101 9.22 -17.19 -1.86
CA LEU A 101 9.32 -16.11 -0.90
C LEU A 101 9.19 -16.65 0.53
N SER A 102 8.33 -17.66 0.75
CA SER A 102 8.18 -18.33 2.06
C SER A 102 9.46 -19.04 2.50
N ASP A 103 10.24 -19.60 1.57
CA ASP A 103 11.51 -20.25 1.90
C ASP A 103 12.63 -19.24 2.25
N LEU A 104 12.50 -17.97 1.86
CA LEU A 104 13.48 -16.92 2.13
C LEU A 104 13.32 -16.24 3.50
N TRP A 105 12.13 -16.31 4.10
CA TRP A 105 11.79 -15.68 5.38
C TRP A 105 11.96 -16.64 6.56
#